data_AF-A0A821Z0C0-F1
#
_entry.id   AF-A0A821Z0C0-F1
#
_cell.length_a   1.000
_cell.length_b   1.000
_cell.length_c   1.000
_cell.angle_alpha   90.00
_cell.angle_beta   90.00
_cell.angle_gamma   90.00
#
_symmetry.space_group_name_H-M   'P 1'
#
loop_
_entity.id
_entity.type
_entity.pdbx_description
1 polymer ?
#
loop_
_entity_poly.entity_id
_entity_poly.type
_entity_poly.pdbx_seq_one_letter_code
_entity_poly.pdbx_strand_id
1 'polypeptide(L)'
;MQTVSFQIVRTSNGDSWVEAHNKISPVKNTVVTVSAYFNDLQRQATKDTGQIAALNVLRVVSKPTADAFAYDLQKTNDKIIAVYDLGGGTFDIFIQF
;
A
#
# COMPACT_ATOMS: atom_id res chain seq x y z
N MET A 1 -12.88 12.99 6.09
CA MET A 1 -11.61 12.28 5.80
C MET A 1 -11.79 11.21 4.72
N GLN A 2 -12.74 10.27 4.87
CA GLN A 2 -13.00 9.20 3.89
C GLN A 2 -13.29 9.70 2.46
N THR A 3 -13.99 10.84 2.29
CA THR A 3 -14.32 11.40 0.97
C THR A 3 -13.09 11.84 0.16
N VAL A 4 -12.06 12.39 0.83
CA VAL A 4 -10.83 12.87 0.16
C VAL A 4 -9.94 11.68 -0.19
N SER A 5 -9.75 10.74 0.74
CA SER A 5 -9.02 9.50 0.46
C SER A 5 -9.66 8.70 -0.68
N PHE A 6 -10.99 8.67 -0.75
CA PHE A 6 -11.72 8.09 -1.88
C PHE A 6 -11.38 8.75 -3.21
N GLN A 7 -11.36 10.08 -3.28
CA GLN A 7 -11.03 10.80 -4.51
C GLN A 7 -9.61 10.46 -4.97
N ILE A 8 -8.65 10.41 -4.05
CA ILE A 8 -7.26 10.02 -4.35
C ILE A 8 -7.19 8.59 -4.87
N VAL A 9 -7.85 7.63 -4.21
CA VAL A 9 -7.85 6.22 -4.65
C VAL A 9 -8.55 6.07 -6.00
N ARG A 10 -9.65 6.81 -6.25
CA ARG A 10 -10.36 6.80 -7.52
C ARG A 10 -9.50 7.39 -8.64
N THR A 11 -8.85 8.53 -8.42
CA THR A 11 -7.94 9.15 -9.40
C THR A 11 -6.75 8.25 -9.65
N SER A 12 -6.12 7.71 -8.59
CA SER A 12 -5.00 6.77 -8.73
C SER A 12 -5.40 5.51 -9.49
N ASN A 13 -6.58 4.94 -9.28
CA ASN A 13 -7.09 3.83 -10.11
C ASN A 13 -7.36 4.27 -11.56
N GLY A 14 -7.84 5.50 -11.74
CA GLY A 14 -7.99 6.16 -13.03
C GLY A 14 -6.67 6.50 -13.72
N ASP A 15 -5.54 6.50 -13.01
CA ASP A 15 -4.17 6.62 -13.54
C ASP A 15 -3.46 5.25 -13.61
N SER A 16 -3.98 4.24 -12.89
CA SER A 16 -3.52 2.85 -12.86
C SER A 16 -3.92 2.08 -14.10
N TRP A 17 -3.97 2.74 -15.27
CA TRP A 17 -4.04 2.06 -16.56
C TRP A 17 -2.78 1.22 -16.66
N VAL A 18 -2.88 -0.03 -16.23
CA VAL A 18 -1.77 -0.97 -16.34
C VAL A 18 -1.59 -1.20 -17.83
N GLU A 19 -0.51 -0.67 -18.39
CA GLU A 19 0.06 -1.05 -19.69
C GLU A 19 0.56 -2.50 -19.66
N ALA A 20 -0.26 -3.44 -19.20
CA ALA A 20 -0.01 -4.85 -19.38
C ALA A 20 -0.41 -5.17 -20.83
N HIS A 21 0.57 -5.15 -21.72
CA HIS A 21 0.45 -5.67 -23.08
C HIS A 21 -0.66 -5.01 -23.93
N ASN A 22 -0.74 -3.67 -23.94
CA ASN A 22 -1.70 -2.90 -24.75
C ASN A 22 -3.18 -3.24 -24.51
N LYS A 23 -3.53 -3.84 -23.35
CA LYS A 23 -4.91 -4.13 -22.99
C LYS A 23 -5.38 -3.18 -21.90
N ILE A 24 -6.27 -2.28 -22.28
CA ILE A 24 -7.00 -1.43 -21.37
C ILE A 24 -8.10 -2.26 -20.71
N SER A 25 -7.88 -2.66 -19.46
CA SER A 25 -8.90 -3.28 -18.61
C SER A 25 -8.90 -2.60 -17.25
N PRO A 26 -10.07 -2.31 -16.66
CA PRO A 26 -10.12 -1.77 -15.31
C PRO A 26 -9.45 -2.72 -14.32
N VAL A 27 -8.52 -2.20 -13.52
CA VAL A 27 -7.89 -2.94 -12.42
C VAL A 27 -8.92 -3.10 -11.31
N LYS A 28 -9.24 -4.34 -10.97
CA LYS A 28 -10.26 -4.66 -9.94
C LYS A 28 -9.66 -5.10 -8.62
N ASN A 29 -8.54 -5.80 -8.63
CA ASN A 29 -7.91 -6.34 -7.41
C ASN A 29 -6.69 -5.50 -7.05
N THR A 30 -6.54 -5.18 -5.76
CA THR A 30 -5.42 -4.36 -5.29
C THR A 30 -4.87 -4.82 -3.95
N VAL A 31 -3.60 -4.52 -3.71
CA VAL A 31 -2.96 -4.57 -2.40
C VAL A 31 -2.55 -3.13 -2.08
N VAL A 32 -2.90 -2.67 -0.88
CA VAL A 32 -2.62 -1.29 -0.46
C VAL A 32 -1.65 -1.28 0.72
N THR A 33 -0.70 -0.35 0.67
CA THR A 33 0.26 -0.12 1.76
C THR A 33 -0.26 0.93 2.74
N VAL A 34 -0.03 0.74 4.03
CA VAL A 34 -0.26 1.74 5.09
C VAL A 34 1.00 1.90 5.95
N SER A 35 1.05 2.94 6.78
CA SER A 35 2.12 3.07 7.78
C SER A 35 2.11 1.86 8.73
N ALA A 36 3.29 1.45 9.20
CA ALA A 36 3.43 0.33 10.14
C ALA A 36 2.64 0.56 11.43
N TYR A 37 2.50 1.82 11.85
CA TYR A 37 1.85 2.20 13.11
C TYR A 37 0.32 2.31 13.01
N PHE A 38 -0.28 2.02 11.85
CA PHE A 38 -1.74 2.02 11.72
C PHE A 38 -2.38 0.90 12.55
N ASN A 39 -3.33 1.28 13.39
CA ASN A 39 -4.16 0.34 14.15
C ASN A 39 -5.26 -0.30 13.26
N ASP A 40 -6.00 -1.25 13.82
CA ASP A 40 -7.01 -2.01 13.10
C ASP A 40 -8.12 -1.15 12.51
N LEU A 41 -8.57 -0.12 13.24
CA LEU A 41 -9.60 0.81 12.76
C LEU A 41 -9.12 1.61 11.55
N GLN A 42 -7.88 2.08 11.57
CA GLN A 42 -7.28 2.83 10.45
C GLN A 42 -7.03 1.93 9.23
N ARG A 43 -6.61 0.68 9.45
CA ARG A 43 -6.46 -0.33 8.39
C ARG A 43 -7.80 -0.67 7.75
N GLN A 44 -8.84 -0.86 8.56
CA GLN A 44 -10.19 -1.12 8.08
C GLN A 44 -10.72 0.08 7.27
N ALA A 45 -10.56 1.31 7.77
CA ALA A 45 -10.96 2.51 7.04
C ALA A 45 -10.25 2.64 5.67
N THR A 46 -8.99 2.20 5.58
CA THR A 46 -8.24 2.17 4.31
C THR A 46 -8.83 1.13 3.36
N LYS A 47 -9.17 -0.06 3.86
CA LYS A 47 -9.84 -1.11 3.08
C LYS A 47 -11.20 -0.66 2.57
N ASP A 48 -12.00 -0.04 3.43
CA ASP A 48 -13.33 0.48 3.10
C ASP A 48 -13.24 1.57 2.03
N THR A 49 -12.25 2.46 2.11
CA THR A 49 -11.99 3.47 1.08
C THR A 49 -11.74 2.83 -0.29
N GLY A 50 -10.96 1.74 -0.33
CA GLY A 50 -10.75 0.96 -1.56
C GLY A 50 -12.05 0.36 -2.11
N GLN A 51 -12.90 -0.20 -1.24
CA GLN A 51 -14.19 -0.76 -1.65
C GLN A 51 -15.13 0.32 -2.22
N ILE A 52 -15.20 1.49 -1.59
CA ILE A 52 -15.97 2.64 -2.09
C ILE A 52 -15.45 3.09 -3.45
N ALA A 53 -14.14 3.00 -3.69
CA ALA A 53 -13.50 3.23 -4.99
C ALA A 53 -13.67 2.09 -6.01
N ALA A 54 -14.54 1.12 -5.74
CA ALA A 54 -14.80 -0.07 -6.55
C ALA A 54 -13.58 -1.00 -6.73
N LEU A 55 -12.63 -0.97 -5.78
CA LEU A 55 -11.49 -1.89 -5.73
C LEU A 55 -11.75 -3.05 -4.74
N ASN A 56 -11.39 -4.25 -5.16
CA ASN A 56 -11.28 -5.41 -4.31
C ASN A 56 -9.91 -5.42 -3.62
N VAL A 57 -9.84 -4.87 -2.41
CA VAL A 57 -8.62 -4.82 -1.59
C VAL A 57 -8.34 -6.21 -1.00
N LEU A 58 -7.39 -6.92 -1.61
CA LEU A 58 -6.99 -8.28 -1.24
C LEU A 58 -6.24 -8.30 0.10
N ARG A 59 -5.38 -7.31 0.33
CA ARG A 59 -4.59 -7.18 1.56
C ARG A 59 -4.23 -5.72 1.82
N VAL A 60 -4.20 -5.35 3.09
CA VAL A 60 -3.57 -4.12 3.58
C VAL A 60 -2.24 -4.52 4.21
N VAL A 61 -1.12 -4.08 3.64
CA VAL A 61 0.23 -4.42 4.11
C VAL A 61 0.91 -3.21 4.74
N SER A 62 1.82 -3.42 5.68
CA SER A 62 2.72 -2.37 6.15
C SER A 62 3.68 -1.98 5.03
N LYS A 63 3.89 -0.68 4.86
CA LYS A 63 4.87 -0.11 3.94
C LYS A 63 6.28 -0.72 4.08
N PRO A 64 6.91 -0.77 5.28
CA PRO A 64 8.26 -1.34 5.39
C PRO A 64 8.34 -2.82 5.01
N THR A 65 7.25 -3.58 5.16
CA THR A 65 7.19 -4.98 4.70
C THR A 65 7.09 -5.06 3.18
N ALA A 66 6.33 -4.16 2.55
CA ALA A 66 6.28 -4.06 1.10
C ALA A 66 7.64 -3.63 0.52
N ASP A 67 8.35 -2.72 1.19
CA ASP A 67 9.70 -2.30 0.81
C ASP A 67 10.69 -3.45 0.91
N ALA A 68 10.70 -4.19 2.04
CA ALA A 68 11.53 -5.37 2.20
C ALA A 68 11.25 -6.45 1.14
N PHE A 69 9.97 -6.62 0.73
CA PHE A 69 9.58 -7.51 -0.36
C PHE A 69 10.13 -7.03 -1.70
N ALA A 70 10.05 -5.73 -1.99
CA ALA A 70 10.49 -5.14 -3.26
C ALA A 70 12.01 -5.27 -3.48
N TYR A 71 12.79 -5.17 -2.41
CA TYR A 71 14.24 -5.39 -2.44
C TYR A 71 14.65 -6.85 -2.25
N ASP A 72 13.66 -7.77 -2.19
CA ASP A 72 13.87 -9.21 -1.99
C ASP A 72 14.64 -9.58 -0.71
N LEU A 73 14.60 -8.69 0.29
CA LEU A 73 15.38 -8.80 1.52
C LEU A 73 14.81 -9.84 2.50
N GLN A 74 13.58 -10.28 2.26
CA GLN A 74 12.90 -11.35 2.98
C GLN A 74 13.56 -12.73 2.84
N LYS A 75 14.43 -12.94 1.84
CA LYS A 75 14.98 -14.26 1.50
C LYS A 75 16.18 -14.68 2.35
N THR A 76 16.65 -13.83 3.26
CA THR A 76 17.80 -14.12 4.11
C THR A 76 17.39 -14.14 5.57
N ASN A 77 17.38 -15.33 6.18
CA ASN A 77 16.92 -15.56 7.55
C ASN A 77 17.82 -14.96 8.64
N ASP A 78 19.01 -14.44 8.28
CA ASP A 78 20.02 -14.00 9.24
C ASP A 78 20.37 -12.51 9.11
N LYS A 79 19.41 -11.65 8.70
CA LYS A 79 19.65 -10.21 8.56
C LYS A 79 18.60 -9.40 9.28
N ILE A 80 19.07 -8.44 10.07
CA ILE A 80 18.25 -7.36 10.60
C ILE A 80 18.11 -6.31 9.50
N ILE A 81 16.88 -5.94 9.17
CA ILE A 81 16.57 -4.94 8.15
C ILE A 81 16.11 -3.67 8.85
N ALA A 82 16.75 -2.54 8.55
CA ALA A 82 16.29 -1.22 8.95
C ALA A 82 15.73 -0.49 7.72
N VAL A 83 14.48 -0.06 7.79
CA VAL A 83 13.81 0.76 6.77
C VAL A 83 13.69 2.18 7.30
N TYR A 84 14.24 3.13 6.55
CA TYR A 84 14.12 4.56 6.81
C TYR A 84 13.21 5.19 5.75
N ASP A 85 12.01 5.61 6.13
CA ASP A 85 11.03 6.21 5.24
C ASP A 85 10.93 7.72 5.49
N LEU A 86 11.48 8.51 4.56
CA LEU A 86 11.51 9.97 4.58
C LEU A 86 10.44 10.51 3.62
N GLY A 87 9.21 10.63 4.12
CA GLY A 87 8.09 11.18 3.37
C GLY A 87 8.01 12.70 3.44
N GLY A 88 7.14 13.30 2.61
CA GLY A 88 6.93 14.76 2.59
C GLY A 88 6.25 15.35 3.83
N GLY A 89 5.73 14.52 4.74
CA GLY A 89 5.08 14.95 5.97
C GLY A 89 5.25 14.01 7.16
N THR A 90 5.97 12.89 6.99
CA THR A 90 6.23 11.90 8.05
C THR A 90 7.64 11.35 7.91
N PHE A 91 8.24 10.98 9.04
CA PHE A 91 9.50 10.25 9.09
C PHE A 91 9.30 9.01 9.96
N ASP A 92 9.43 7.83 9.35
CA ASP A 92 9.21 6.54 10.01
C ASP A 92 10.50 5.70 9.95
N ILE A 93 10.85 5.04 11.06
CA ILE A 93 11.95 4.07 11.12
C ILE A 93 11.39 2.73 11.58
N PHE A 94 11.61 1.68 10.79
CA PHE A 94 11.18 0.33 11.11
C PHE A 94 12.36 -0.64 11.14
N ILE A 95 12.46 -1.45 12.20
CA ILE A 95 13.46 -2.52 12.32
C ILE A 95 12.73 -3.86 12.26
N GLN A 96 13.11 -4.68 11.28
CA GLN A 96 12.68 -6.07 11.16
C GLN A 96 13.82 -6.97 11.65
N PHE A 97 13.51 -7.84 12.60
CA PHE A 97 14.40 -8.88 13.10
C PHE A 97 14.07 -10.22 12.45
#